data_AF-A0A239L8Z4-F1
#
_entry.id   AF-A0A239L8Z4-F1
#
_cell.length_a   1.000
_cell.length_b   1.000
_cell.length_c   1.000
_cell.angle_alpha   90.00
_cell.angle_beta   90.00
_cell.angle_gamma   90.00
#
_symmetry.space_group_name_H-M   'P 1'
#
loop_
_entity.id
_entity.type
_entity.pdbx_description
1 polymer ?
#
loop_
_entity_poly.entity_id
_entity_poly.type
_entity_poly.pdbx_seq_one_letter_code
_entity_poly.pdbx_strand_id
1 'polypeptide(L)'
;MRPMQLVALTTAALLSVGHRADAEGDAIARGGYLARIMDCAGCHMPRGADGAPVMDAGLSGGNIGFEIPGLGIFWPPNLTPSTSGLGDWTDTQIADAIRTGQRPDGRLLAPAMPWPAYAELSDEDVAALVAYLRSLPPTEAQRLEPVAASAAASAPFYRVTMPAN
;
A
#
# COMPACT_ATOMS: atom_id res chain seq x y z
N MET A 1 3.16 55.45 -53.77
CA MET A 1 2.80 55.38 -52.33
C MET A 1 2.46 53.93 -52.03
N ARG A 2 3.32 53.18 -51.33
CA ARG A 2 3.12 51.75 -51.02
C ARG A 2 2.59 51.63 -49.58
N PRO A 3 1.51 50.87 -49.30
CA PRO A 3 1.04 50.68 -47.94
C PRO A 3 1.93 49.67 -47.21
N MET A 4 2.34 50.01 -46.00
CA MET A 4 3.16 49.18 -45.12
C MET A 4 2.21 48.30 -44.29
N GLN A 5 2.26 46.98 -44.48
CA GLN A 5 1.49 46.02 -43.69
C GLN A 5 2.21 45.75 -42.37
N LEU A 6 1.55 46.05 -41.25
CA LEU A 6 1.96 45.54 -39.93
C LEU A 6 1.46 44.10 -39.79
N VAL A 7 2.39 43.16 -39.67
CA VAL A 7 2.11 41.79 -39.24
C VAL A 7 2.26 41.74 -37.72
N ALA A 8 1.15 41.59 -37.01
CA ALA A 8 1.16 41.31 -35.59
C ALA A 8 1.53 39.84 -35.36
N LEU A 9 2.69 39.58 -34.75
CA LEU A 9 3.03 38.25 -34.24
C LEU A 9 2.25 38.01 -32.95
N THR A 10 1.25 37.14 -33.03
CA THR A 10 0.62 36.54 -31.86
C THR A 10 1.44 35.34 -31.41
N THR A 11 2.14 35.46 -30.29
CA THR A 11 2.82 34.33 -29.64
C THR A 11 1.77 33.41 -29.02
N ALA A 12 1.56 32.23 -29.60
CA ALA A 12 0.71 31.20 -29.02
C ALA A 12 1.45 30.54 -27.85
N ALA A 13 0.96 30.74 -26.62
CA ALA A 13 1.40 29.99 -25.45
C ALA A 13 0.76 28.58 -25.51
N LEU A 14 1.57 27.57 -25.82
CA LEU A 14 1.17 26.16 -25.74
C LEU A 14 1.10 25.75 -24.27
N LEU A 15 -0.11 25.41 -23.79
CA LEU A 15 -0.34 24.89 -22.45
C LEU A 15 0.03 23.40 -22.38
N SER A 16 0.99 23.08 -21.51
CA SER A 16 1.58 21.76 -21.24
C SER A 16 0.68 20.83 -20.41
N VAL A 17 -0.52 20.50 -20.90
CA VAL A 17 -1.47 19.65 -20.13
C VAL A 17 -1.13 18.15 -20.21
N GLY A 18 -0.35 17.69 -21.19
CA GLY A 18 -0.07 16.27 -21.42
C GLY A 18 0.88 15.60 -20.41
N HIS A 19 1.89 16.32 -19.90
CA HIS A 19 3.00 15.69 -19.15
C HIS A 19 2.66 15.22 -17.73
N ARG A 20 1.58 15.72 -17.11
CA ARG A 20 1.25 15.41 -15.72
C ARG A 20 0.49 14.09 -15.57
N ALA A 21 -0.45 13.83 -16.47
CA ALA A 21 -1.21 12.58 -16.46
C ALA A 21 -0.31 11.38 -16.77
N ASP A 22 0.66 11.56 -17.68
CA ASP A 22 1.67 10.55 -17.99
C ASP A 22 2.56 10.27 -16.77
N ALA A 23 3.04 11.30 -16.07
CA ALA A 23 3.86 11.14 -14.88
C ALA A 23 3.14 10.45 -13.71
N GLU A 24 1.85 10.74 -13.50
CA GLU A 24 1.03 10.06 -12.49
C GLU A 24 0.77 8.60 -12.86
N GLY A 25 0.45 8.34 -14.13
CA GLY A 25 0.31 6.98 -14.66
C GLY A 25 1.58 6.14 -14.50
N ASP A 26 2.74 6.73 -14.80
CA ASP A 26 4.05 6.09 -14.65
C ASP A 26 4.36 5.78 -13.18
N ALA A 27 4.06 6.71 -12.26
CA ALA A 27 4.23 6.50 -10.83
C ALA A 27 3.33 5.36 -10.30
N ILE A 28 2.06 5.33 -10.70
CA ILE A 28 1.13 4.24 -10.34
C ILE A 28 1.63 2.90 -10.89
N ALA A 29 2.09 2.86 -12.14
CA ALA A 29 2.63 1.65 -12.76
C ALA A 29 3.88 1.14 -12.03
N ARG A 30 4.80 2.04 -11.66
CA ARG A 30 5.98 1.74 -10.85
C ARG A 30 5.60 1.19 -9.48
N GLY A 31 4.65 1.83 -8.80
CA GLY A 31 4.14 1.39 -7.50
C GLY A 31 3.46 0.02 -7.56
N GLY A 32 2.67 -0.24 -8.60
CA GLY A 32 2.04 -1.55 -8.82
C GLY A 32 3.06 -2.66 -9.08
N TYR A 33 4.11 -2.37 -9.85
CA TYR A 33 5.23 -3.30 -10.02
C TYR A 33 5.91 -3.61 -8.67
N LEU A 34 6.25 -2.57 -7.91
CA LEU A 34 6.87 -2.66 -6.59
C LEU A 34 6.01 -3.50 -5.63
N ALA A 35 4.71 -3.20 -5.51
CA ALA A 35 3.78 -3.94 -4.67
C ALA A 35 3.68 -5.43 -5.04
N ARG A 36 3.87 -5.76 -6.32
CA ARG A 36 3.89 -7.15 -6.80
C ARG A 36 5.19 -7.88 -6.46
N ILE A 37 6.35 -7.26 -6.69
CA ILE A 37 7.64 -7.93 -6.42
C ILE A 37 7.98 -8.00 -4.93
N MET A 38 7.42 -7.10 -4.12
CA MET A 38 7.50 -7.11 -2.66
C MET A 38 6.36 -7.91 -2.01
N ASP A 39 5.57 -8.63 -2.83
CA ASP A 39 4.53 -9.56 -2.39
C ASP A 39 3.52 -8.98 -1.39
N CYS A 40 3.07 -7.73 -1.62
CA CYS A 40 2.03 -7.13 -0.77
C CYS A 40 0.75 -7.98 -0.75
N ALA A 41 0.38 -8.56 -1.89
CA ALA A 41 -0.78 -9.46 -2.01
C ALA A 41 -0.58 -10.81 -1.30
N GLY A 42 0.66 -11.23 -1.03
CA GLY A 42 0.95 -12.43 -0.25
C GLY A 42 0.26 -12.40 1.11
N CYS A 43 0.32 -11.23 1.77
CA CYS A 43 -0.23 -11.01 3.11
C CYS A 43 -1.55 -10.22 3.10
N HIS A 44 -1.66 -9.16 2.30
CA HIS A 44 -2.78 -8.22 2.37
C HIS A 44 -3.97 -8.57 1.45
N MET A 45 -3.93 -9.69 0.74
CA MET A 45 -5.07 -10.23 -0.01
C MET A 45 -5.70 -11.38 0.79
N PRO A 46 -7.04 -11.40 0.97
CA PRO A 46 -7.68 -12.49 1.67
C PRO A 46 -7.63 -13.79 0.86
N ARG A 47 -7.75 -14.92 1.57
CA ARG A 47 -7.79 -16.27 1.01
C ARG A 47 -9.18 -16.88 1.15
N GLY A 48 -9.59 -17.64 0.15
CA GLY A 48 -10.80 -18.46 0.20
C GLY A 48 -10.66 -19.62 1.19
N ALA A 49 -11.74 -20.37 1.40
CA ALA A 49 -11.72 -21.54 2.28
C ALA A 49 -10.76 -22.65 1.80
N ASP A 50 -10.45 -22.66 0.50
CA ASP A 50 -9.48 -23.52 -0.16
C ASP A 50 -8.03 -22.98 -0.09
N GLY A 51 -7.82 -21.82 0.54
CA GLY A 51 -6.53 -21.14 0.61
C GLY A 51 -6.16 -20.35 -0.64
N ALA A 52 -7.00 -20.34 -1.69
CA ALA A 52 -6.71 -19.62 -2.92
C ALA A 52 -6.84 -18.09 -2.72
N PRO A 53 -6.03 -17.26 -3.42
CA PRO A 53 -6.21 -15.81 -3.42
C PRO A 53 -7.59 -15.39 -3.92
N VAL A 54 -8.26 -14.49 -3.19
CA VAL A 54 -9.51 -13.85 -3.59
C VAL A 54 -9.17 -12.60 -4.42
N MET A 55 -8.97 -12.79 -5.72
CA MET A 55 -8.37 -11.77 -6.60
C MET A 55 -9.16 -10.46 -6.69
N ASP A 56 -10.49 -10.55 -6.66
CA ASP A 56 -11.41 -9.41 -6.68
C ASP A 56 -11.37 -8.57 -5.39
N ALA A 57 -10.93 -9.16 -4.28
CA ALA A 57 -10.76 -8.45 -3.02
C ALA A 57 -9.48 -7.58 -2.99
N GLY A 58 -8.54 -7.74 -3.92
CA GLY A 58 -7.33 -6.92 -4.00
C GLY A 58 -6.54 -6.89 -2.68
N LEU A 59 -6.02 -5.72 -2.30
CA LEU A 59 -5.29 -5.52 -1.05
C LEU A 59 -6.20 -5.12 0.12
N SER A 60 -7.41 -5.68 0.19
CA SER A 60 -8.44 -5.33 1.20
C SER A 60 -8.17 -5.86 2.61
N GLY A 61 -7.05 -6.54 2.84
CA GLY A 61 -6.66 -7.07 4.14
C GLY A 61 -6.64 -8.60 4.15
N GLY A 62 -5.66 -9.17 4.85
CA GLY A 62 -5.49 -10.61 4.97
C GLY A 62 -6.40 -11.19 6.05
N ASN A 63 -7.07 -12.30 5.75
CA ASN A 63 -7.86 -13.08 6.72
C ASN A 63 -7.06 -14.22 7.38
N ILE A 64 -5.78 -14.37 7.03
CA ILE A 64 -4.85 -15.31 7.66
C ILE A 64 -3.80 -14.50 8.41
N GLY A 65 -3.70 -14.73 9.72
CA GLY A 65 -2.78 -14.03 10.61
C GLY A 65 -1.42 -14.70 10.71
N PHE A 66 -0.51 -14.05 11.42
CA PHE A 66 0.82 -14.56 11.74
C PHE A 66 1.03 -14.49 13.24
N GLU A 67 1.31 -15.63 13.85
CA GLU A 67 1.76 -15.67 15.23
C GLU A 67 3.21 -15.25 15.32
N ILE A 68 3.46 -14.26 16.18
CA ILE A 68 4.79 -13.83 16.58
C ILE A 68 5.03 -14.31 18.01
N PRO A 69 5.96 -15.25 18.24
CA PRO A 69 6.22 -15.81 19.56
C PRO A 69 6.43 -14.72 20.62
N GLY A 70 5.66 -14.81 21.70
CA GLY A 70 5.71 -13.85 22.82
C GLY A 70 4.98 -12.53 22.59
N LEU A 71 4.57 -12.18 21.37
CA LEU A 71 3.87 -10.92 21.06
C LEU A 71 2.36 -11.14 20.86
N GLY A 72 1.97 -12.15 20.09
CA GLY A 72 0.56 -12.38 19.76
C GLY A 72 0.36 -12.80 18.31
N ILE A 73 -0.88 -12.73 17.85
CA ILE A 73 -1.26 -13.02 16.46
C ILE A 73 -1.72 -11.72 15.81
N PHE A 74 -1.21 -11.46 14.61
CA PHE A 74 -1.44 -10.23 13.87
C PHE A 74 -2.00 -10.56 12.48
N TRP A 75 -3.05 -9.84 12.07
CA TRP A 75 -3.61 -9.95 10.72
C TRP A 75 -3.20 -8.76 9.85
N PRO A 76 -2.87 -8.98 8.57
CA PRO A 76 -2.52 -7.91 7.65
C PRO A 76 -3.71 -6.95 7.42
N PRO A 77 -3.56 -5.64 7.68
CA PRO A 77 -4.67 -4.69 7.53
C PRO A 77 -5.04 -4.45 6.07
N ASN A 78 -6.21 -3.82 5.87
CA ASN A 78 -6.65 -3.29 4.59
C ASN A 78 -5.74 -2.15 4.10
N LEU A 79 -5.20 -2.25 2.89
CA LEU A 79 -4.34 -1.24 2.26
C LEU A 79 -5.07 -0.36 1.23
N THR A 80 -6.34 -0.64 0.93
CA THR A 80 -7.13 0.19 0.01
C THR A 80 -7.47 1.55 0.63
N PRO A 81 -7.78 2.59 -0.16
CA PRO A 81 -8.09 3.93 0.35
C PRO A 81 -9.53 4.02 0.88
N SER A 82 -10.01 2.99 1.56
CA SER A 82 -11.30 2.92 2.24
C SER A 82 -11.20 3.33 3.71
N THR A 83 -12.34 3.52 4.38
CA THR A 83 -12.36 3.93 5.80
C THR A 83 -11.86 2.82 6.74
N SER A 84 -12.07 1.55 6.37
CA SER A 84 -11.47 0.44 7.12
C SER A 84 -9.98 0.23 6.85
N GLY A 85 -9.45 0.84 5.77
CA GLY A 85 -8.05 0.80 5.33
C GLY A 85 -7.26 2.10 5.54
N LEU A 86 -6.65 2.61 4.48
CA LEU A 86 -5.75 3.77 4.47
C LEU A 86 -6.44 5.10 4.15
N GLY A 87 -7.77 5.13 4.05
CA GLY A 87 -8.54 6.31 3.65
C GLY A 87 -8.28 7.54 4.53
N ASP A 88 -8.11 7.33 5.84
CA ASP A 88 -7.87 8.40 6.82
C ASP A 88 -6.38 8.72 7.04
N TRP A 89 -5.47 7.96 6.43
CA TRP A 89 -4.04 8.20 6.57
C TRP A 89 -3.59 9.23 5.53
N THR A 90 -2.62 10.07 5.86
CA THR A 90 -1.96 10.94 4.87
C THR A 90 -0.92 10.16 4.07
N ASP A 91 -0.51 10.69 2.93
CA ASP A 91 0.55 10.07 2.10
C ASP A 91 1.86 9.92 2.86
N THR A 92 2.23 10.94 3.64
CA THR A 92 3.40 10.91 4.54
C THR A 92 3.27 9.82 5.59
N GLN A 93 2.09 9.66 6.20
CA GLN A 93 1.86 8.61 7.18
C GLN A 93 1.98 7.20 6.58
N ILE A 94 1.52 7.00 5.35
CA ILE A 94 1.70 5.72 4.63
C ILE A 94 3.18 5.50 4.33
N ALA A 95 3.89 6.52 3.83
CA ALA A 95 5.32 6.45 3.57
C ALA A 95 6.14 6.15 4.83
N ASP A 96 5.85 6.82 5.95
CA ASP A 96 6.51 6.61 7.23
C ASP A 96 6.27 5.20 7.74
N ALA A 97 5.04 4.68 7.64
CA ALA A 97 4.75 3.30 8.02
C ALA A 97 5.52 2.28 7.18
N ILE A 98 5.68 2.52 5.87
CA ILE A 98 6.48 1.65 4.99
C ILE A 98 7.96 1.70 5.36
N ARG A 99 8.52 2.89 5.60
CA ARG A 99 9.97 3.06 5.80
C ARG A 99 10.46 2.83 7.23
N THR A 100 9.64 3.17 8.21
CA THR A 100 10.04 3.19 9.62
C THR A 100 9.27 2.18 10.46
N GLY A 101 8.22 1.58 9.90
CA GLY A 101 7.30 0.74 10.64
C GLY A 101 6.40 1.53 11.60
N GLN A 102 6.46 2.86 11.66
CA GLN A 102 5.66 3.64 12.59
C GLN A 102 4.28 3.98 12.01
N ARG A 103 3.24 3.68 12.78
CA ARG A 103 1.86 4.03 12.45
C ARG A 103 1.54 5.47 12.90
N PRO A 104 0.46 6.09 12.38
CA PRO A 104 -0.02 7.40 12.84
C PRO A 104 -0.33 7.48 14.33
N ASP A 105 -0.72 6.35 14.93
CA ASP A 105 -1.03 6.23 16.36
C ASP A 105 0.23 6.00 17.22
N GLY A 106 1.43 6.06 16.63
CA GLY A 106 2.72 5.91 17.28
C GLY A 106 3.15 4.46 17.52
N ARG A 107 2.28 3.47 17.31
CA ARG A 107 2.65 2.06 17.43
C ARG A 107 3.55 1.63 16.28
N LEU A 108 4.35 0.60 16.51
CA LEU A 108 5.11 -0.07 15.46
C LEU A 108 4.28 -1.16 14.77
N LEU A 109 4.49 -1.32 13.46
CA LEU A 109 3.98 -2.44 12.69
C LEU A 109 4.56 -3.75 13.23
N ALA A 110 3.75 -4.81 13.14
CA ALA A 110 4.18 -6.13 13.56
C ALA A 110 5.45 -6.55 12.79
N PRO A 111 6.42 -7.22 13.44
CA PRO A 111 7.65 -7.67 12.77
C PRO A 111 7.43 -8.65 11.60
N ALA A 112 6.22 -9.19 11.46
CA ALA A 112 5.80 -9.97 10.29
C ALA A 112 5.86 -9.15 8.99
N MET A 113 5.57 -7.85 9.06
CA MET A 113 5.68 -6.97 7.91
C MET A 113 7.15 -6.56 7.75
N PRO A 114 7.78 -6.80 6.58
CA PRO A 114 9.22 -6.60 6.38
C PRO A 114 9.59 -5.13 6.13
N TRP A 115 9.00 -4.21 6.91
CA TRP A 115 9.30 -2.77 6.84
C TRP A 115 10.79 -2.42 6.96
N PRO A 116 11.65 -3.15 7.73
CA PRO A 116 13.09 -2.84 7.75
C PRO A 116 13.76 -3.03 6.40
N ALA A 117 13.25 -3.95 5.56
CA ALA A 117 13.76 -4.12 4.20
C ALA A 117 13.23 -3.02 3.27
N TYR A 118 12.01 -2.54 3.50
CA TYR A 118 11.41 -1.46 2.71
C TYR A 118 11.96 -0.07 3.06
N ALA A 119 12.63 0.08 4.19
CA ALA A 119 13.33 1.29 4.59
C ALA A 119 14.36 1.77 3.54
N GLU A 120 14.93 0.82 2.79
CA GLU A 120 15.96 1.04 1.76
C GLU A 120 15.39 1.49 0.41
N LEU A 121 14.07 1.57 0.26
CA LEU A 121 13.46 2.11 -0.95
C LEU A 121 13.83 3.59 -1.12
N SER A 122 14.03 4.01 -2.37
CA SER A 122 14.20 5.42 -2.70
C SER A 122 12.93 6.21 -2.38
N ASP A 123 13.05 7.52 -2.20
CA ASP A 123 11.89 8.39 -1.99
C ASP A 123 10.89 8.29 -3.16
N GLU A 124 11.40 8.15 -4.38
CA GLU A 124 10.60 7.95 -5.59
C GLU A 124 9.82 6.62 -5.55
N ASP A 125 10.46 5.53 -5.15
CA ASP A 125 9.80 4.22 -5.06
C ASP A 125 8.73 4.17 -3.96
N VAL A 126 8.99 4.83 -2.82
CA VAL A 126 7.98 4.96 -1.75
C VAL A 126 6.82 5.83 -2.21
N ALA A 127 7.08 6.96 -2.87
CA ALA A 127 6.03 7.80 -3.44
C ALA A 127 5.20 7.05 -4.49
N ALA A 128 5.84 6.26 -5.36
CA ALA A 128 5.18 5.42 -6.34
C ALA A 128 4.28 4.36 -5.67
N LEU A 129 4.76 3.68 -4.61
CA LEU A 129 3.94 2.77 -3.81
C LEU A 129 2.71 3.46 -3.23
N VAL A 130 2.88 4.66 -2.64
CA VAL A 130 1.76 5.43 -2.09
C VAL A 130 0.75 5.78 -3.19
N ALA A 131 1.22 6.27 -4.35
CA ALA A 131 0.37 6.57 -5.50
C ALA A 131 -0.42 5.33 -5.97
N TYR A 132 0.24 4.18 -6.04
CA TYR A 132 -0.42 2.92 -6.37
C TYR A 132 -1.50 2.54 -5.34
N LEU A 133 -1.19 2.61 -4.04
CA LEU A 133 -2.17 2.31 -2.99
C LEU A 133 -3.38 3.25 -3.04
N ARG A 134 -3.18 4.54 -3.37
CA ARG A 134 -4.26 5.51 -3.58
C ARG A 134 -5.09 5.23 -4.82
N SER A 135 -4.51 4.64 -5.85
CA SER A 135 -5.20 4.29 -7.09
C SER A 135 -6.12 3.06 -6.97
N LEU A 136 -5.98 2.27 -5.89
CA LEU A 136 -6.77 1.06 -5.69
C LEU A 136 -8.25 1.40 -5.50
N PRO A 137 -9.17 0.56 -5.99
CA PRO A 137 -10.57 0.66 -5.63
C PRO A 137 -10.73 0.60 -4.09
N PRO A 138 -11.44 1.56 -3.47
CA PRO A 138 -11.74 1.48 -2.05
C PRO A 138 -12.62 0.26 -1.77
N THR A 139 -12.14 -0.64 -0.92
CA THR A 139 -12.90 -1.83 -0.51
C THR A 139 -13.08 -1.81 1.00
N GLU A 140 -14.32 -1.83 1.48
CA GLU A 140 -14.59 -2.00 2.90
C GLU A 140 -14.45 -3.47 3.29
N ALA A 141 -13.68 -3.73 4.33
CA ALA A 141 -13.36 -5.07 4.81
C ALA A 141 -13.31 -5.12 6.34
N GLN A 142 -13.62 -6.28 6.90
CA GLN A 142 -13.55 -6.51 8.34
C GLN A 142 -12.10 -6.36 8.83
N ARG A 143 -11.91 -5.46 9.80
CA ARG A 143 -10.63 -5.34 10.51
C ARG A 143 -10.52 -6.47 11.54
N LEU A 144 -9.53 -7.34 11.36
CA LEU A 144 -9.15 -8.34 12.34
C LEU A 144 -8.13 -7.74 13.30
N GLU A 145 -8.52 -7.59 14.56
CA GLU A 145 -7.65 -6.99 15.58
C GLU A 145 -6.58 -7.98 16.04
N PRO A 146 -5.35 -7.50 16.34
CA PRO A 146 -4.33 -8.33 16.97
C PRO A 146 -4.81 -8.93 18.29
N VAL A 147 -4.45 -10.18 18.53
CA VAL A 147 -4.74 -10.86 19.81
C VAL A 147 -3.44 -11.13 20.56
N ALA A 148 -3.49 -10.99 21.89
CA ALA A 148 -2.34 -11.28 22.75
C ALA A 148 -1.97 -12.77 22.71
N ALA A 149 -0.70 -13.10 22.97
CA ALA A 149 -0.16 -14.46 22.83
C ALA A 149 -0.90 -15.56 23.64
N SER A 150 -1.57 -15.19 24.74
CA SER A 150 -2.33 -16.14 25.59
C SER A 150 -3.82 -16.23 25.24
N ALA A 151 -4.31 -15.46 24.27
CA ALA A 151 -5.71 -15.40 23.91
C ALA A 151 -6.07 -16.38 22.78
N ALA A 152 -7.34 -16.78 22.70
CA ALA A 152 -7.85 -17.58 21.60
C ALA A 152 -7.85 -16.75 20.30
N ALA A 153 -7.43 -17.38 19.19
CA ALA A 153 -7.44 -16.75 17.88
C ALA A 153 -8.88 -16.52 17.39
N SER A 154 -9.13 -15.35 16.79
CA SER A 154 -10.42 -14.96 16.23
C SER A 154 -10.59 -15.37 14.76
N ALA A 155 -9.52 -15.80 14.10
CA ALA A 155 -9.48 -16.17 12.68
C ALA A 155 -8.29 -17.13 12.39
N PRO A 156 -8.20 -17.73 11.20
CA PRO A 156 -7.04 -18.56 10.80
C PRO A 156 -5.71 -17.81 10.88
N PHE A 157 -4.62 -18.53 11.18
CA PHE A 157 -3.28 -17.95 11.27
C PHE A 157 -2.17 -19.01 11.06
N TYR A 158 -0.98 -18.54 10.67
CA TYR A 158 0.25 -19.33 10.63
C TYR A 158 0.97 -19.28 11.98
N ARG A 159 1.47 -20.43 12.41
CA ARG A 159 2.25 -20.62 13.64
C ARG A 159 3.62 -21.17 13.31
N VAL A 160 4.66 -20.50 13.81
CA VAL A 160 6.02 -21.05 13.80
C VAL A 160 6.16 -22.01 14.97
N THR A 161 6.34 -23.30 14.67
CA THR A 161 6.60 -24.33 15.69
C THR A 161 8.05 -24.76 15.59
N MET A 162 8.81 -24.58 16.66
CA MET A 162 10.18 -25.09 16.73
C MET A 162 10.14 -26.61 16.86
N PRO A 163 10.93 -27.37 16.08
CA PRO A 163 11.04 -28.81 16.27
C PRO A 163 11.58 -29.12 17.67
N ALA A 164 11.14 -30.24 18.25
CA ALA A 164 11.78 -30.77 19.44
C ALA A 164 13.21 -31.20 19.05
N ASN A 165 14.20 -30.58 19.67
CA ASN A 165 15.61 -30.99 19.53
C ASN A 165 15.81 -32.42 20.05
#